data_AF-A0A136JB70-F1
#
_entry.id   AF-A0A136JB70-F1
#
_cell.length_a   1.000
_cell.length_b   1.000
_cell.length_c   1.000
_cell.angle_alpha   90.00
_cell.angle_beta   90.00
_cell.angle_gamma   90.00
#
_symmetry.space_group_name_H-M   'P 1'
#
loop_
_entity.id
_entity.type
_entity.pdbx_description
1 polymer ?
#
loop_
_entity_poly.entity_id
_entity_poly.type
_entity_poly.pdbx_seq_one_letter_code
_entity_poly.pdbx_strand_id
1 'polypeptide(L)'
;MPEPFLASEIKTLLLQLGSGVRYLHDNWILHRDLKTSNLLLNNRGQLKIADFGMARYVGDPPPPKLTQLVVTLWYRSPELLLGCKTYGASVDMWSVGCIFGELLTREPLLQGTNEVDELTKIFELCGTPTDDSWPGFRRLPNARSLKVPPRSSSTAALIRAKFPLLTSAGSALLSSLLSLNPDSRPTAKQMLQHEYFRQDPKPKHEAMFPTFPSKAGQERRRRRETPNAPGRGQAAADLGSVDFS
;
A
#
# COMPACT_ATOMS: atom_id res chain seq x y z
N MET A 1 1.53 15.32 -11.18
CA MET A 1 1.34 16.74 -10.84
C MET A 1 2.53 17.52 -11.39
N PRO A 2 2.42 18.82 -11.70
CA PRO A 2 3.53 19.55 -12.34
C PRO A 2 4.75 19.73 -11.42
N GLU A 3 4.56 19.78 -10.09
CA GLU A 3 5.66 19.90 -9.12
C GLU A 3 5.75 18.67 -8.19
N PRO A 4 6.97 18.26 -7.78
CA PRO A 4 7.18 17.20 -6.80
C PRO A 4 6.71 17.63 -5.41
N PHE A 5 6.20 16.69 -4.61
CA PHE A 5 5.97 16.94 -3.20
C PHE A 5 7.29 17.19 -2.48
N LEU A 6 7.30 18.19 -1.60
CA LEU A 6 8.42 18.42 -0.70
C LEU A 6 8.51 17.31 0.34
N ALA A 7 9.70 17.08 0.91
CA ALA A 7 9.89 16.07 1.95
C ALA A 7 8.95 16.25 3.16
N SER A 8 8.66 17.49 3.53
CA SER A 8 7.71 17.83 4.60
C SER A 8 6.26 17.49 4.22
N GLU A 9 5.89 17.58 2.94
CA GLU A 9 4.57 17.22 2.42
C GLU A 9 4.41 15.70 2.38
N ILE A 10 5.43 14.98 1.90
CA ILE A 10 5.46 13.50 1.92
C ILE A 10 5.27 12.98 3.34
N LYS A 11 5.97 13.55 4.33
CA LYS A 11 5.79 13.19 5.75
C LYS A 11 4.34 13.35 6.21
N THR A 12 3.69 14.46 5.86
CA THR A 12 2.29 14.71 6.22
C THR A 12 1.34 13.72 5.55
N LEU A 13 1.53 13.44 4.25
CA LEU A 13 0.71 12.45 3.54
C LEU A 13 0.87 11.05 4.13
N LEU A 14 2.09 10.65 4.50
CA LEU A 14 2.35 9.37 5.15
C LEU A 14 1.76 9.27 6.55
N LEU A 15 1.75 10.37 7.33
CA LEU A 15 1.09 10.41 8.62
C LEU A 15 -0.43 10.23 8.48
N GLN A 16 -1.06 10.90 7.50
CA GLN A 16 -2.48 10.74 7.23
C GLN A 16 -2.82 9.32 6.74
N LEU A 17 -2.03 8.78 5.79
CA LEU A 17 -2.17 7.41 5.31
C LEU A 17 -2.00 6.40 6.46
N GLY A 18 -0.92 6.52 7.24
CA GLY A 18 -0.65 5.66 8.38
C GLY A 18 -1.75 5.73 9.44
N SER A 19 -2.32 6.91 9.69
CA SER A 19 -3.45 7.08 10.60
C SER A 19 -4.71 6.38 10.09
N GLY A 20 -5.00 6.50 8.78
CA GLY A 20 -6.12 5.80 8.15
C GLY A 20 -5.95 4.28 8.20
N VAL A 21 -4.77 3.77 7.83
CA VAL A 21 -4.46 2.34 7.87
C VAL A 21 -4.52 1.80 9.31
N ARG A 22 -3.97 2.52 10.28
CA ARG A 22 -4.10 2.17 11.69
C ARG A 22 -5.57 2.05 12.10
N TYR A 23 -6.41 3.01 11.75
CA TYR A 23 -7.83 2.95 12.07
C TYR A 23 -8.49 1.68 11.50
N LEU A 24 -8.16 1.31 10.25
CA LEU A 24 -8.65 0.07 9.66
C LEU A 24 -8.18 -1.16 10.44
N HIS A 25 -6.88 -1.25 10.73
CA HIS A 25 -6.28 -2.38 11.45
C HIS A 25 -6.80 -2.50 12.89
N ASP A 26 -6.97 -1.39 13.60
CA ASP A 26 -7.55 -1.34 14.95
C ASP A 26 -9.04 -1.80 14.95
N ASN A 27 -9.72 -1.72 13.80
CA ASN A 27 -11.08 -2.23 13.58
C ASN A 27 -11.12 -3.58 12.83
N TRP A 28 -9.98 -4.29 12.78
CA TRP A 28 -9.88 -5.61 12.16
C TRP A 28 -10.19 -5.64 10.66
N ILE A 29 -9.95 -4.54 9.96
CA ILE A 29 -10.16 -4.43 8.50
C ILE A 29 -8.81 -4.39 7.81
N LEU A 30 -8.59 -5.30 6.86
CA LEU A 30 -7.50 -5.21 5.88
C LEU A 30 -8.00 -4.55 4.61
N HIS A 31 -7.25 -3.59 4.08
CA HIS A 31 -7.63 -2.91 2.84
C HIS A 31 -7.33 -3.76 1.60
N ARG A 32 -6.12 -4.33 1.54
CA ARG A 32 -5.61 -5.26 0.51
C ARG A 32 -5.45 -4.70 -0.92
N ASP A 33 -5.88 -3.48 -1.18
CA ASP A 33 -5.67 -2.78 -2.47
C ASP A 33 -5.22 -1.32 -2.27
N LEU A 34 -4.26 -1.10 -1.36
CA LEU A 34 -3.67 0.23 -1.19
C LEU A 34 -2.74 0.55 -2.35
N LYS A 35 -3.04 1.62 -3.07
CA LYS A 35 -2.27 2.16 -4.19
C LYS A 35 -2.55 3.64 -4.34
N THR A 36 -1.68 4.39 -5.02
CA THR A 36 -1.82 5.85 -5.14
C THR A 36 -3.13 6.29 -5.80
N SER A 37 -3.69 5.51 -6.73
CA SER A 37 -5.01 5.80 -7.35
C SER A 37 -6.19 5.65 -6.37
N ASN A 38 -6.02 4.91 -5.28
CA ASN A 38 -7.03 4.71 -4.23
C ASN A 38 -6.86 5.70 -3.07
N LEU A 39 -5.95 6.67 -3.21
CA LEU A 39 -5.74 7.75 -2.25
C LEU A 39 -6.28 9.06 -2.83
N LEU A 40 -7.36 9.55 -2.26
CA LEU A 40 -7.98 10.81 -2.67
C LEU A 40 -7.32 11.95 -1.90
N LEU A 41 -6.73 12.91 -2.63
CA LEU A 41 -6.15 14.12 -2.06
C LEU A 41 -7.00 15.33 -2.45
N ASN A 42 -7.45 16.11 -1.46
CA ASN A 42 -8.14 17.36 -1.74
C ASN A 42 -7.17 18.56 -1.82
N ASN A 43 -7.69 19.71 -2.23
CA ASN A 43 -6.92 20.95 -2.41
C ASN A 43 -6.42 21.57 -1.09
N ARG A 44 -6.74 20.95 0.07
CA ARG A 44 -6.29 21.35 1.41
C ARG A 44 -5.26 20.37 1.98
N GLY A 45 -4.70 19.50 1.15
CA GLY A 45 -3.70 18.52 1.60
C GLY A 45 -4.27 17.38 2.42
N GLN A 46 -5.59 17.15 2.40
CA GLN A 46 -6.22 16.06 3.14
C GLN A 46 -6.32 14.80 2.28
N LEU A 47 -5.71 13.74 2.77
CA LEU A 47 -5.68 12.41 2.17
C LEU A 47 -6.78 11.53 2.78
N LYS A 48 -7.54 10.87 1.92
CA LYS A 48 -8.54 9.87 2.31
C LYS A 48 -8.29 8.57 1.55
N ILE A 49 -8.32 7.46 2.28
CA ILE A 49 -8.30 6.11 1.70
C ILE A 49 -9.68 5.84 1.10
N ALA A 50 -9.71 5.36 -0.14
CA ALA A 50 -10.91 5.02 -0.89
C ALA A 50 -10.80 3.61 -1.49
N ASP A 51 -11.89 3.14 -2.11
CA ASP A 51 -12.02 1.83 -2.75
C ASP A 51 -11.79 0.62 -1.81
N PHE A 52 -12.80 0.35 -1.01
CA PHE A 52 -12.85 -0.78 -0.09
C PHE A 52 -13.40 -2.07 -0.74
N GLY A 53 -13.49 -2.15 -2.07
CA GLY A 53 -14.08 -3.31 -2.75
C GLY A 53 -13.34 -4.63 -2.44
N MET A 54 -12.04 -4.51 -2.18
CA MET A 54 -11.18 -5.64 -1.81
C MET A 54 -10.96 -5.79 -0.30
N ALA A 55 -11.52 -4.88 0.52
CA ALA A 55 -11.33 -4.92 1.95
C ALA A 55 -12.01 -6.15 2.58
N ARG A 56 -11.43 -6.68 3.65
CA ARG A 56 -11.96 -7.83 4.39
C ARG A 56 -11.75 -7.65 5.88
N TYR A 57 -12.74 -8.10 6.66
CA TYR A 57 -12.55 -8.31 8.08
C TYR A 57 -11.61 -9.48 8.31
N VAL A 58 -10.68 -9.31 9.24
CA VAL A 58 -9.87 -10.38 9.80
C VAL A 58 -10.35 -10.67 11.22
N GLY A 59 -10.31 -11.91 11.64
CA GLY A 59 -10.83 -12.31 12.94
C GLY A 59 -10.65 -13.81 13.17
N ASP A 60 -11.09 -14.27 14.33
CA ASP A 60 -11.15 -15.69 14.67
C ASP A 60 -12.62 -16.17 14.57
N PRO A 61 -12.95 -17.14 13.70
CA PRO A 61 -12.05 -17.87 12.81
C PRO A 61 -11.62 -17.04 11.59
N PRO A 62 -10.38 -17.27 11.07
CA PRO A 62 -9.89 -16.59 9.89
C PRO A 62 -10.83 -16.85 8.71
N PRO A 63 -11.13 -15.84 7.87
CA PRO A 63 -12.02 -16.02 6.72
C PRO A 63 -11.55 -17.18 5.85
N PRO A 64 -12.43 -18.13 5.46
CA PRO A 64 -12.04 -19.25 4.64
C PRO A 64 -11.52 -18.74 3.29
N LYS A 65 -10.27 -19.10 2.95
CA LYS A 65 -9.58 -18.79 1.69
C LYS A 65 -9.69 -17.31 1.31
N LEU A 66 -8.79 -16.47 1.84
CA LEU A 66 -8.63 -15.12 1.33
C LEU A 66 -8.23 -15.19 -0.16
N THR A 67 -9.12 -14.78 -1.05
CA THR A 67 -8.97 -14.92 -2.50
C THR A 67 -7.71 -14.21 -3.02
N GLN A 68 -7.01 -14.87 -3.95
CA GLN A 68 -5.88 -14.29 -4.68
C GLN A 68 -6.42 -13.16 -5.56
N LEU A 69 -6.01 -11.93 -5.25
CA LEU A 69 -6.54 -10.72 -5.88
C LEU A 69 -6.12 -10.67 -7.35
N VAL A 70 -7.06 -10.42 -8.28
CA VAL A 70 -6.76 -10.12 -9.69
C VAL A 70 -6.77 -8.60 -9.84
N VAL A 71 -5.68 -7.95 -9.40
CA VAL A 71 -5.52 -6.48 -9.36
C VAL A 71 -4.04 -6.13 -9.56
N THR A 72 -3.74 -4.85 -9.81
CA THR A 72 -2.38 -4.26 -9.95
C THR A 72 -1.35 -4.89 -9.01
N LEU A 73 -0.28 -5.45 -9.60
CA LEU A 73 0.77 -6.19 -8.89
C LEU A 73 1.72 -5.31 -8.08
N TRP A 74 1.89 -4.06 -8.49
CA TRP A 74 2.95 -3.13 -8.08
C TRP A 74 3.01 -2.79 -6.58
N TYR A 75 1.92 -3.05 -5.86
CA TYR A 75 1.79 -2.80 -4.42
C TYR A 75 1.55 -4.08 -3.63
N ARG A 76 1.60 -5.25 -4.29
CA ARG A 76 1.34 -6.55 -3.67
C ARG A 76 2.58 -7.02 -2.94
N SER A 77 2.38 -7.49 -1.71
CA SER A 77 3.49 -7.97 -0.88
C SER A 77 4.06 -9.31 -1.38
N PRO A 78 5.35 -9.59 -1.12
CA PRO A 78 6.00 -10.80 -1.60
C PRO A 78 5.32 -12.08 -1.11
N GLU A 79 4.82 -12.12 0.13
CA GLU A 79 4.13 -13.30 0.66
C GLU A 79 2.82 -13.60 -0.08
N LEU A 80 2.10 -12.57 -0.57
CA LEU A 80 0.91 -12.77 -1.39
C LEU A 80 1.27 -13.31 -2.78
N LEU A 81 2.31 -12.77 -3.41
CA LEU A 81 2.84 -13.26 -4.69
C LEU A 81 3.36 -14.71 -4.59
N LEU A 82 3.91 -15.07 -3.42
CA LEU A 82 4.41 -16.41 -3.14
C LEU A 82 3.32 -17.41 -2.73
N GLY A 83 2.05 -16.99 -2.74
CA GLY A 83 0.88 -17.83 -2.52
C GLY A 83 0.58 -18.12 -1.04
N CYS A 84 1.04 -17.28 -0.12
CA CYS A 84 0.71 -17.45 1.30
C CYS A 84 -0.81 -17.37 1.51
N LYS A 85 -1.38 -18.39 2.15
CA LYS A 85 -2.83 -18.48 2.41
C LYS A 85 -3.26 -17.73 3.67
N THR A 86 -2.34 -17.55 4.60
CA THR A 86 -2.55 -16.89 5.89
C THR A 86 -1.70 -15.64 5.91
N TYR A 87 -2.35 -14.49 5.90
CA TYR A 87 -1.70 -13.18 5.90
C TYR A 87 -2.51 -12.19 6.73
N GLY A 88 -1.85 -11.13 7.19
CA GLY A 88 -2.43 -10.14 8.11
C GLY A 88 -2.18 -8.71 7.67
N ALA A 89 -2.21 -7.80 8.64
CA ALA A 89 -2.02 -6.35 8.47
C ALA A 89 -0.71 -5.97 7.75
N SER A 90 0.31 -6.82 7.81
CA SER A 90 1.61 -6.62 7.16
C SER A 90 1.54 -6.45 5.64
N VAL A 91 0.48 -6.96 4.98
CA VAL A 91 0.30 -6.81 3.53
C VAL A 91 0.02 -5.36 3.16
N ASP A 92 -0.82 -4.66 3.95
CA ASP A 92 -1.12 -3.25 3.75
C ASP A 92 0.12 -2.39 4.04
N MET A 93 0.92 -2.78 5.04
CA MET A 93 2.15 -2.05 5.40
C MET A 93 3.22 -2.12 4.30
N TRP A 94 3.28 -3.22 3.54
CA TRP A 94 4.11 -3.29 2.33
C TRP A 94 3.64 -2.29 1.27
N SER A 95 2.33 -2.26 0.99
CA SER A 95 1.75 -1.31 0.03
C SER A 95 2.02 0.15 0.43
N VAL A 96 1.97 0.47 1.74
CA VAL A 96 2.37 1.78 2.27
C VAL A 96 3.86 2.08 1.98
N GLY A 97 4.74 1.08 2.09
CA GLY A 97 6.15 1.20 1.69
C GLY A 97 6.32 1.50 0.19
N CYS A 98 5.58 0.81 -0.68
CA CYS A 98 5.57 1.10 -2.12
C CYS A 98 5.09 2.53 -2.41
N ILE A 99 3.99 2.96 -1.77
CA ILE A 99 3.46 4.33 -1.89
C ILE A 99 4.49 5.36 -1.40
N PHE A 100 5.20 5.09 -0.30
CA PHE A 100 6.26 5.98 0.17
C PHE A 100 7.37 6.12 -0.87
N GLY A 101 7.88 5.00 -1.42
CA GLY A 101 8.88 5.05 -2.48
C GLY A 101 8.40 5.79 -3.73
N GLU A 102 7.15 5.58 -4.14
CA GLU A 102 6.54 6.28 -5.28
C GLU A 102 6.37 7.78 -5.04
N LEU A 103 6.03 8.22 -3.82
CA LEU A 103 5.99 9.64 -3.49
C LEU A 103 7.37 10.30 -3.60
N LEU A 104 8.45 9.54 -3.35
CA LEU A 104 9.83 10.02 -3.47
C LEU A 104 10.31 10.07 -4.93
N THR A 105 9.95 9.08 -5.77
CA THR A 105 10.42 8.98 -7.17
C THR A 105 9.49 9.64 -8.19
N ARG A 106 8.20 9.78 -7.86
CA ARG A 106 7.08 10.15 -8.75
C ARG A 106 6.68 9.09 -9.78
N GLU A 107 7.23 7.89 -9.66
CA GLU A 107 6.91 6.74 -10.50
C GLU A 107 6.66 5.53 -9.61
N PRO A 108 5.76 4.60 -10.01
CA PRO A 108 5.52 3.39 -9.23
C PRO A 108 6.83 2.66 -8.96
N LEU A 109 7.06 2.33 -7.68
CA LEU A 109 8.35 1.82 -7.20
C LEU A 109 8.72 0.47 -7.82
N LEU A 110 7.71 -0.37 -8.02
CA LEU A 110 7.79 -1.68 -8.64
C LEU A 110 6.78 -1.70 -9.78
N GLN A 111 7.20 -2.21 -10.94
CA GLN A 111 6.39 -2.19 -12.16
C GLN A 111 6.50 -3.54 -12.88
N GLY A 112 6.19 -4.62 -12.18
CA GLY A 112 6.16 -5.96 -12.74
C GLY A 112 5.00 -6.13 -13.72
N THR A 113 5.28 -6.86 -14.80
CA THR A 113 4.30 -7.22 -15.85
C THR A 113 3.51 -8.49 -15.50
N ASN A 114 4.07 -9.33 -14.63
CA ASN A 114 3.48 -10.57 -14.11
C ASN A 114 4.07 -10.88 -12.72
N GLU A 115 3.54 -11.88 -12.01
CA GLU A 115 3.93 -12.17 -10.62
C GLU A 115 5.43 -12.53 -10.47
N VAL A 116 6.03 -13.19 -11.45
CA VAL A 116 7.45 -13.58 -11.44
C VAL A 116 8.35 -12.36 -11.67
N ASP A 117 7.98 -11.50 -12.63
CA ASP A 117 8.67 -10.24 -12.90
C ASP A 117 8.58 -9.28 -11.71
N GLU A 118 7.40 -9.19 -11.07
CA GLU A 118 7.20 -8.41 -9.85
C GLU A 118 8.11 -8.90 -8.72
N LEU A 119 8.16 -10.21 -8.45
CA LEU A 119 9.08 -10.79 -7.46
C LEU A 119 10.56 -10.52 -7.79
N THR A 120 10.93 -10.56 -9.08
CA THR A 120 12.29 -10.26 -9.52
C THR A 120 12.67 -8.82 -9.16
N LYS A 121 11.81 -7.85 -9.48
CA LYS A 121 11.99 -6.43 -9.13
C LYS A 121 12.03 -6.21 -7.63
N ILE A 122 11.21 -6.93 -6.87
CA ILE A 122 11.24 -6.90 -5.40
C ILE A 122 12.62 -7.29 -4.89
N PHE A 123 13.21 -8.38 -5.40
CA PHE A 123 14.53 -8.84 -4.96
C PHE A 123 15.68 -7.96 -5.43
N GLU A 124 15.55 -7.30 -6.59
CA GLU A 124 16.51 -6.29 -7.02
C GLU A 124 16.49 -5.06 -6.09
N LEU A 125 15.31 -4.64 -5.64
CA LEU A 125 15.13 -3.50 -4.75
C LEU A 125 15.53 -3.82 -3.30
N CYS A 126 15.12 -4.98 -2.79
CA CYS A 126 15.19 -5.32 -1.37
C CYS A 126 16.30 -6.31 -1.04
N GLY A 127 16.97 -6.87 -2.05
CA GLY A 127 17.87 -8.01 -1.88
C GLY A 127 17.11 -9.32 -1.89
N THR A 128 17.84 -10.43 -1.80
CA THR A 128 17.25 -11.76 -1.84
C THR A 128 16.99 -12.30 -0.43
N PRO A 129 15.91 -13.10 -0.25
CA PRO A 129 15.61 -13.71 1.04
C PRO A 129 16.67 -14.75 1.40
N THR A 130 17.09 -14.71 2.65
CA THR A 130 18.00 -15.67 3.30
C THR A 130 17.27 -16.33 4.47
N ASP A 131 17.80 -17.44 4.98
CA ASP A 131 17.22 -18.10 6.15
C ASP A 131 17.22 -17.20 7.40
N ASP A 132 18.15 -16.24 7.48
CA ASP A 132 18.20 -15.23 8.56
C ASP A 132 17.17 -14.11 8.37
N SER A 133 17.03 -13.60 7.13
CA SER A 133 16.17 -12.44 6.85
C SER A 133 14.69 -12.82 6.70
N TRP A 134 14.40 -14.04 6.26
CA TRP A 134 13.04 -14.58 6.19
C TRP A 134 13.02 -16.10 6.49
N PRO A 135 13.03 -16.47 7.79
CA PRO A 135 12.95 -17.86 8.21
C PRO A 135 11.70 -18.53 7.66
N GLY A 136 11.88 -19.55 6.81
CA GLY A 136 10.76 -20.27 6.22
C GLY A 136 10.26 -19.76 4.88
N PHE A 137 10.96 -18.81 4.24
CA PHE A 137 10.68 -18.39 2.86
C PHE A 137 10.48 -19.60 1.92
N ARG A 138 11.36 -20.60 1.97
CA ARG A 138 11.28 -21.83 1.14
C ARG A 138 10.06 -22.72 1.42
N ARG A 139 9.33 -22.50 2.52
CA ARG A 139 8.09 -23.24 2.83
C ARG A 139 6.87 -22.67 2.10
N LEU A 140 6.96 -21.45 1.56
CA LEU A 140 5.86 -20.83 0.83
C LEU A 140 5.56 -21.59 -0.47
N PRO A 141 4.28 -21.69 -0.89
CA PRO A 141 3.87 -22.53 -2.01
C PRO A 141 4.66 -22.31 -3.30
N ASN A 142 4.86 -21.04 -3.68
CA ASN A 142 5.52 -20.69 -4.94
C ASN A 142 7.04 -20.42 -4.78
N ALA A 143 7.58 -20.48 -3.55
CA ALA A 143 9.00 -20.18 -3.30
C ALA A 143 9.94 -21.36 -3.61
N ARG A 144 9.42 -22.60 -3.64
CA ARG A 144 10.23 -23.81 -3.85
C ARG A 144 10.83 -23.89 -5.25
N SER A 145 10.07 -23.48 -6.26
CA SER A 145 10.48 -23.50 -7.67
C SER A 145 11.20 -22.24 -8.13
N LEU A 146 11.23 -21.20 -7.28
CA LEU A 146 11.81 -19.91 -7.64
C LEU A 146 13.34 -19.97 -7.58
N LYS A 147 13.99 -19.57 -8.69
CA LYS A 147 15.44 -19.36 -8.75
C LYS A 147 15.75 -17.97 -8.20
N VAL A 148 16.31 -17.94 -7.00
CA VAL A 148 16.73 -16.70 -6.33
C VAL A 148 18.18 -16.38 -6.71
N PRO A 149 18.51 -15.15 -7.14
CA PRO A 149 19.90 -14.76 -7.39
C PRO A 149 20.78 -14.93 -6.14
N PRO A 150 22.08 -15.24 -6.29
CA PRO A 150 22.98 -15.42 -5.15
C PRO A 150 23.38 -14.10 -4.44
N ARG A 151 22.93 -12.94 -4.94
CA ARG A 151 23.33 -11.63 -4.40
C ARG A 151 22.63 -11.33 -3.07
N SER A 152 23.36 -11.45 -1.97
CA SER A 152 22.90 -11.05 -0.63
C SER A 152 23.33 -9.61 -0.30
N SER A 153 22.61 -8.62 -0.83
CA SER A 153 22.72 -7.24 -0.32
C SER A 153 21.58 -6.99 0.66
N SER A 154 21.86 -6.33 1.77
CA SER A 154 20.80 -5.95 2.71
C SER A 154 19.84 -4.94 2.08
N THR A 155 18.54 -5.07 2.39
CA THR A 155 17.49 -4.13 1.97
C THR A 155 17.89 -2.69 2.30
N ALA A 156 18.41 -2.45 3.50
CA ALA A 156 18.80 -1.12 3.95
C ALA A 156 19.92 -0.50 3.09
N ALA A 157 20.90 -1.30 2.64
CA ALA A 157 21.96 -0.80 1.76
C ALA A 157 21.43 -0.43 0.38
N LEU A 158 20.57 -1.28 -0.21
CA LEU A 158 19.97 -1.06 -1.52
C LEU A 158 19.02 0.14 -1.53
N ILE A 159 18.19 0.28 -0.49
CA ILE A 159 17.30 1.44 -0.32
C ILE A 159 18.11 2.73 -0.17
N ARG A 160 19.19 2.74 0.64
CA ARG A 160 20.07 3.93 0.73
C ARG A 160 20.71 4.29 -0.61
N ALA A 161 21.12 3.29 -1.39
CA ALA A 161 21.70 3.50 -2.71
C ALA A 161 20.67 4.05 -3.72
N LYS A 162 19.42 3.56 -3.69
CA LYS A 162 18.34 4.02 -4.58
C LYS A 162 17.81 5.40 -4.20
N PHE A 163 17.81 5.75 -2.92
CA PHE A 163 17.27 7.01 -2.39
C PHE A 163 18.35 7.82 -1.65
N PRO A 164 19.38 8.32 -2.36
CA PRO A 164 20.53 8.99 -1.72
C PRO A 164 20.16 10.32 -1.04
N LEU A 165 19.04 10.95 -1.44
CA LEU A 165 18.55 12.19 -0.87
C LEU A 165 17.61 11.99 0.34
N LEU A 166 17.24 10.74 0.64
CA LEU A 166 16.40 10.43 1.78
C LEU A 166 17.24 10.44 3.06
N THR A 167 16.71 11.01 4.14
CA THR A 167 17.41 11.02 5.43
C THR A 167 17.61 9.59 5.94
N SER A 168 18.62 9.38 6.79
CA SER A 168 18.89 8.05 7.37
C SER A 168 17.67 7.43 8.05
N ALA A 169 16.88 8.24 8.79
CA ALA A 169 15.62 7.80 9.39
C ALA A 169 14.54 7.47 8.35
N GLY A 170 14.48 8.22 7.24
CA GLY A 170 13.57 7.92 6.13
C GLY A 170 13.92 6.60 5.46
N SER A 171 15.21 6.36 5.20
CA SER A 171 15.70 5.10 4.64
C SER A 171 15.44 3.93 5.60
N ALA A 172 15.62 4.13 6.91
CA ALA A 172 15.31 3.13 7.91
C ALA A 172 13.82 2.77 7.93
N LEU A 173 12.93 3.77 7.93
CA LEU A 173 11.48 3.56 7.84
C LEU A 173 11.11 2.81 6.56
N LEU A 174 11.56 3.28 5.40
CA LEU A 174 11.26 2.67 4.11
C LEU A 174 11.77 1.22 4.03
N SER A 175 12.97 0.95 4.55
CA SER A 175 13.52 -0.40 4.62
C SER A 175 12.72 -1.32 5.54
N SER A 176 12.21 -0.81 6.66
CA SER A 176 11.36 -1.58 7.57
C SER A 176 10.00 -1.91 6.94
N LEU A 177 9.37 -0.97 6.23
CA LEU A 177 8.11 -1.18 5.51
C LEU A 177 8.27 -2.19 4.35
N LEU A 178 9.42 -2.15 3.66
CA LEU A 178 9.78 -3.04 2.55
C LEU A 178 10.58 -4.27 3.00
N SER A 179 10.46 -4.68 4.27
CA SER A 179 11.05 -5.94 4.73
C SER A 179 10.38 -7.14 4.04
N LEU A 180 11.17 -8.06 3.50
CA LEU A 180 10.64 -9.24 2.80
C LEU A 180 9.81 -10.12 3.73
N ASN A 181 10.33 -10.41 4.92
CA ASN A 181 9.58 -11.10 5.96
C ASN A 181 8.44 -10.21 6.50
N PRO A 182 7.16 -10.62 6.38
CA PRO A 182 6.03 -9.84 6.91
C PRO A 182 6.12 -9.58 8.41
N ASP A 183 6.69 -10.50 9.19
CA ASP A 183 6.80 -10.36 10.65
C ASP A 183 7.81 -9.30 11.08
N SER A 184 8.73 -8.92 10.18
CA SER A 184 9.72 -7.86 10.41
C SER A 184 9.18 -6.47 10.04
N ARG A 185 7.97 -6.37 9.45
CA ARG A 185 7.38 -5.08 9.09
C ARG A 185 6.74 -4.40 10.29
N PRO A 186 6.85 -3.08 10.43
CA PRO A 186 6.18 -2.36 11.51
C PRO A 186 4.67 -2.38 11.29
N THR A 187 3.91 -2.43 12.38
CA THR A 187 2.49 -2.08 12.38
C THR A 187 2.28 -0.60 12.04
N ALA A 188 1.07 -0.23 11.60
CA ALA A 188 0.74 1.18 11.35
C ALA A 188 0.97 2.07 12.58
N LYS A 189 0.69 1.56 13.79
CA LYS A 189 0.97 2.25 15.05
C LYS A 189 2.46 2.50 15.27
N GLN A 190 3.31 1.51 15.02
CA GLN A 190 4.77 1.65 15.13
C GLN A 190 5.33 2.61 14.08
N MET A 191 4.85 2.53 12.83
CA MET A 191 5.20 3.47 11.77
C MET A 191 4.94 4.92 12.21
N LEU A 192 3.74 5.22 12.71
CA LEU A 192 3.37 6.58 13.14
C LEU A 192 4.25 7.14 14.28
N GLN A 193 4.92 6.28 15.03
CA GLN A 193 5.82 6.67 16.11
C GLN A 193 7.29 6.75 15.69
N HIS A 194 7.60 6.42 14.44
CA HIS A 194 8.97 6.38 13.92
C HIS A 194 9.66 7.75 13.94
N GLU A 195 10.96 7.77 14.21
CA GLU A 195 11.75 9.01 14.34
C GLU A 195 11.77 9.88 13.07
N TYR A 196 11.54 9.28 11.91
CA TYR A 196 11.46 9.97 10.62
C TYR A 196 10.49 11.16 10.65
N PHE A 197 9.38 11.03 11.36
CA PHE A 197 8.36 12.07 11.47
C PHE A 197 8.72 13.17 12.49
N ARG A 198 9.73 12.96 13.33
CA ARG A 198 10.21 13.92 14.34
C ARG A 198 11.41 14.73 13.86
N GLN A 199 12.19 14.18 12.95
CA GLN A 199 13.36 14.85 12.37
C GLN A 199 12.97 15.92 11.35
N ASP A 200 13.85 16.89 11.14
CA ASP A 200 13.67 17.91 10.11
C ASP A 200 13.82 17.34 8.68
N PRO A 201 13.16 17.95 7.67
CA PRO A 201 12.11 18.95 7.84
C PRO A 201 10.87 18.33 8.49
N LYS A 202 10.24 19.05 9.43
CA LYS A 202 9.01 18.58 10.10
C LYS A 202 7.86 18.41 9.10
N PRO A 203 6.86 17.56 9.40
CA PRO A 203 5.66 17.44 8.59
C PRO A 203 5.01 18.81 8.36
N LYS A 204 4.68 19.11 7.11
CA LYS A 204 4.05 20.39 6.72
C LYS A 204 2.60 20.40 7.20
N HIS A 205 2.16 21.48 7.84
CA HIS A 205 0.75 21.60 8.23
C HIS A 205 -0.16 21.59 6.98
N GLU A 206 -1.29 20.89 7.04
CA GLU A 206 -2.23 20.72 5.91
C GLU A 206 -2.63 22.06 5.26
N ALA A 207 -2.90 23.07 6.08
CA ALA A 207 -3.26 24.42 5.62
C ALA A 207 -2.19 25.12 4.77
N MET A 208 -0.95 24.62 4.78
CA MET A 208 0.19 25.16 4.04
C MET A 208 0.49 24.37 2.75
N PHE A 209 -0.29 23.32 2.45
CA PHE A 209 -0.14 22.62 1.18
C PHE A 209 -0.50 23.54 0.01
N PRO A 210 0.20 23.42 -1.13
CA PRO A 210 -0.18 24.15 -2.32
C PRO A 210 -1.58 23.74 -2.77
N THR A 211 -2.36 24.72 -3.23
CA THR A 211 -3.71 24.49 -3.75
C THR A 211 -3.60 23.78 -5.10
N PHE A 212 -3.96 22.50 -5.15
CA PHE A 212 -3.96 21.75 -6.40
C PHE A 212 -5.21 22.08 -7.22
N PRO A 213 -5.12 22.28 -8.55
CA PRO A 213 -6.31 22.32 -9.39
C PRO A 213 -6.99 20.95 -9.37
N SER A 214 -8.32 20.92 -9.14
CA SER A 214 -9.07 19.68 -9.10
C SER A 214 -9.04 18.99 -10.46
N LYS A 215 -8.44 17.79 -10.53
CA LYS A 215 -8.46 16.94 -11.73
C LYS A 215 -9.80 16.21 -11.94
N ALA A 216 -10.62 16.11 -10.88
CA ALA A 216 -11.93 15.46 -10.96
C ALA A 216 -12.95 16.25 -11.81
N GLY A 217 -12.69 17.54 -12.10
CA GLY A 217 -13.55 18.37 -12.94
C GLY A 217 -13.45 18.12 -14.45
N GLN A 218 -12.48 17.31 -14.91
CA GLN A 218 -12.29 17.01 -16.34
C GLN A 218 -13.01 15.73 -16.78
N GLU A 219 -13.55 14.95 -15.84
CA GLU A 219 -14.42 13.84 -16.17
C GLU A 219 -15.74 14.43 -16.69
N ARG A 220 -15.99 14.28 -18.00
CA ARG A 220 -17.29 14.60 -18.61
C ARG A 220 -18.33 13.86 -17.79
N ARG A 221 -19.03 14.58 -16.90
CA ARG A 221 -20.22 14.08 -16.21
C ARG A 221 -21.20 13.65 -17.29
N ARG A 222 -21.18 12.37 -17.67
CA ARG A 222 -22.35 11.75 -18.27
C ARG A 222 -23.39 11.83 -17.17
N ARG A 223 -24.31 12.79 -17.30
CA ARG A 223 -25.57 12.82 -16.57
C ARG A 223 -26.34 11.54 -16.94
N ARG A 224 -25.95 10.41 -16.36
CA ARG A 224 -26.89 9.33 -16.12
C ARG A 224 -27.42 9.60 -14.73
N GLU A 225 -28.73 9.82 -14.65
CA GLU A 225 -29.45 9.85 -13.40
C GLU A 225 -29.19 8.51 -12.70
N THR A 226 -28.26 8.51 -11.74
CA THR A 226 -28.12 7.38 -10.82
C THR A 226 -29.26 7.49 -9.81
N PRO A 227 -29.96 6.38 -9.50
CA PRO A 227 -31.01 6.41 -8.50
C PRO A 227 -30.43 6.89 -7.16
N ASN A 228 -31.18 7.73 -6.46
CA ASN A 228 -30.82 8.14 -5.10
C ASN A 228 -30.76 6.90 -4.19
N ALA A 229 -29.84 6.91 -3.23
CA ALA A 229 -29.80 5.89 -2.19
C ALA A 229 -31.16 5.86 -1.45
N PRO A 230 -31.76 4.67 -1.21
CA PRO A 230 -33.03 4.58 -0.51
C PRO A 230 -32.91 5.14 0.91
N GLY A 231 -33.89 5.96 1.30
CA GLY A 231 -34.00 6.49 2.64
C GLY A 231 -34.21 5.35 3.65
N ARG A 232 -33.61 5.49 4.84
CA ARG A 232 -33.69 4.50 5.92
C ARG A 232 -35.16 4.19 6.24
N GLY A 233 -35.60 2.96 5.94
CA GLY A 233 -36.96 2.48 6.21
C GLY A 233 -37.88 2.30 4.99
N GLN A 234 -37.42 2.55 3.76
CA GLN A 234 -38.16 2.20 2.54
C GLN A 234 -37.67 0.87 1.96
N ALA A 235 -38.61 -0.01 1.57
CA ALA A 235 -38.32 -1.27 0.89
C ALA A 235 -37.62 -1.00 -0.45
N ALA A 236 -36.66 -1.84 -0.81
CA ALA A 236 -35.97 -1.76 -2.10
C ALA A 236 -37.00 -1.88 -3.24
N ALA A 237 -36.90 -1.00 -4.23
CA ALA A 237 -37.74 -1.09 -5.43
C ALA A 237 -37.49 -2.43 -6.14
N ASP A 238 -38.57 -3.11 -6.52
CA ASP A 238 -38.56 -4.37 -7.26
C ASP A 238 -37.67 -4.24 -8.50
N LEU A 239 -36.50 -4.86 -8.46
CA LEU A 239 -35.70 -5.12 -9.64
C LEU A 239 -36.35 -6.31 -10.33
N GLY A 240 -37.15 -6.02 -11.35
CA GLY A 240 -37.84 -7.00 -12.17
C GLY A 240 -36.94 -8.18 -12.55
N SER A 241 -37.54 -9.37 -12.49
CA SER A 241 -36.92 -10.66 -12.76
C SER A 241 -36.03 -10.62 -14.01
N VAL A 242 -34.73 -10.76 -13.81
CA VAL A 242 -33.77 -10.96 -14.89
C VAL A 242 -33.82 -12.44 -15.26
N ASP A 243 -34.36 -12.74 -16.44
CA ASP A 243 -34.44 -14.06 -17.04
C ASP A 243 -33.03 -14.62 -17.28
N PHE A 244 -32.77 -15.82 -16.77
CA PHE A 244 -31.56 -16.59 -17.03
C PHE A 244 -31.92 -17.76 -17.93
N SER A 245 -32.03 -17.46 -19.23
CA SER A 245 -32.01 -18.43 -20.32
C SER A 245 -30.77 -18.21 -21.16
#